data_AF-A0A1C6AN45-F1
#
_entry.id   AF-A0A1C6AN45-F1
#
_cell.length_a   1.000
_cell.length_b   1.000
_cell.length_c   1.000
_cell.angle_alpha   90.00
_cell.angle_beta   90.00
_cell.angle_gamma   90.00
#
_symmetry.space_group_name_H-M   'P 1'
#
loop_
_entity.id
_entity.type
_entity.pdbx_description
1 polymer ?
#
loop_
_entity_poly.entity_id
_entity_poly.type
_entity_poly.pdbx_seq_one_letter_code
_entity_poly.pdbx_strand_id
1 'polypeptide(L)'
;MKKNTLMKTSAIVASAVMAAAANGATVSAKTAAPRTMRRTKKNDVISMETIELSDAQAIAGKTVSVQMTMETGNNCYAYDLVVEYAPELELESVVGANAYSELDNYVAIVGYVSTNPFMDNKPIVTFNFKVPSEAEVGDIYEVKFNDIRSFSGLDCDFEYFELENSEIEVLEETKKHTDYMVFEKKDENGNVIDTLTGLRGDADGDGKVSAKDAAMIAQHCAKSYTGESVIESEENQYFANVNANGGKPTARDAAAIANYMAKKSISDATWDDVIK
;
A
#
# COMPACT_ATOMS: atom_id res chain seq x y z
N MET A 1 -49.63 5.43 -26.81
CA MET A 1 -48.28 5.76 -26.31
C MET A 1 -48.09 5.04 -24.98
N LYS A 2 -47.42 3.88 -24.98
CA LYS A 2 -47.11 3.12 -23.76
C LYS A 2 -45.71 3.54 -23.29
N LYS A 3 -45.64 4.20 -22.13
CA LYS A 3 -44.37 4.45 -21.43
C LYS A 3 -44.00 3.15 -20.72
N ASN A 4 -42.98 2.45 -21.21
CA ASN A 4 -42.38 1.34 -20.49
C ASN A 4 -41.45 1.91 -19.41
N THR A 5 -41.94 1.85 -18.17
CA THR A 5 -41.13 1.93 -16.96
C THR A 5 -40.27 0.68 -16.88
N LEU A 6 -38.94 0.84 -16.91
CA LEU A 6 -38.00 -0.25 -16.68
C LEU A 6 -37.23 0.08 -15.39
N MET A 7 -37.77 -0.37 -14.27
CA MET A 7 -37.00 -0.62 -13.05
C MET A 7 -36.11 -1.84 -13.30
N LYS A 8 -34.80 -1.71 -13.09
CA LYS A 8 -33.92 -2.84 -12.76
C LYS A 8 -32.90 -2.35 -11.72
N THR A 9 -33.23 -2.57 -10.44
CA THR A 9 -32.60 -3.54 -9.53
C THR A 9 -31.18 -3.15 -9.11
N SER A 10 -31.10 -2.48 -7.97
CA SER A 10 -29.91 -2.38 -7.13
C SER A 10 -29.47 -3.77 -6.71
N ALA A 11 -28.21 -4.12 -6.95
CA ALA A 11 -27.57 -5.29 -6.36
C ALA A 11 -26.74 -4.83 -5.17
N ILE A 12 -27.29 -5.01 -3.97
CA ILE A 12 -26.54 -5.12 -2.73
C ILE A 12 -25.88 -6.50 -2.79
N VAL A 13 -24.55 -6.59 -2.76
CA VAL A 13 -23.85 -7.85 -2.49
C VAL A 13 -22.77 -7.65 -1.44
N ALA A 14 -23.14 -8.15 -0.25
CA ALA A 14 -22.33 -8.83 0.75
C ALA A 14 -20.95 -8.27 1.13
N SER A 15 -20.92 -7.67 2.31
CA SER A 15 -19.77 -7.55 3.21
C SER A 15 -19.09 -8.91 3.38
N ALA A 16 -17.81 -9.00 2.99
CA ALA A 16 -16.91 -10.07 3.43
C ALA A 16 -15.94 -9.47 4.46
N VAL A 17 -15.98 -10.04 5.66
CA VAL A 17 -15.13 -9.72 6.80
C VAL A 17 -13.67 -10.01 6.44
N MET A 18 -12.82 -8.99 6.42
CA MET A 18 -11.36 -9.16 6.38
C MET A 18 -10.87 -9.67 7.74
N ALA A 19 -10.44 -10.92 7.78
CA ALA A 19 -9.51 -11.40 8.79
C ALA A 19 -8.10 -11.19 8.25
N ALA A 20 -7.37 -10.24 8.85
CA ALA A 20 -5.97 -9.99 8.57
C ALA A 20 -5.11 -11.21 8.96
N ALA A 21 -4.30 -11.67 8.01
CA ALA A 21 -3.09 -12.44 8.29
C ALA A 21 -1.92 -11.74 7.62
N ALA A 22 -0.85 -11.54 8.38
CA ALA A 22 0.34 -10.78 8.05
C ALA A 22 0.99 -11.17 6.70
N ASN A 23 1.58 -10.17 6.03
CA ASN A 23 2.42 -10.31 4.83
C ASN A 23 1.81 -11.16 3.70
N GLY A 24 0.92 -10.56 2.93
CA GLY A 24 0.55 -11.07 1.62
C GLY A 24 0.00 -9.94 0.79
N ALA A 25 0.75 -9.50 -0.23
CA ALA A 25 0.22 -8.64 -1.27
C ALA A 25 -1.03 -9.33 -1.87
N THR A 26 -2.21 -8.83 -1.54
CA THR A 26 -3.47 -9.28 -2.15
C THR A 26 -3.56 -8.63 -3.53
N VAL A 27 -2.90 -9.24 -4.51
CA VAL A 27 -3.07 -8.89 -5.93
C VAL A 27 -4.44 -9.41 -6.36
N SER A 28 -5.42 -8.52 -6.51
CA SER A 28 -6.64 -8.84 -7.24
C SER A 28 -6.29 -8.83 -8.73
N ALA A 29 -5.98 -9.99 -9.29
CA ALA A 29 -5.76 -10.13 -10.72
C ALA A 29 -7.09 -9.93 -11.45
N LYS A 30 -7.25 -8.76 -12.09
CA LYS A 30 -8.23 -8.59 -13.17
C LYS A 30 -7.92 -9.65 -14.22
N THR A 31 -8.95 -10.34 -14.69
CA THR A 31 -8.79 -11.44 -15.67
C THR A 31 -8.08 -10.88 -16.90
N ALA A 32 -6.90 -11.42 -17.24
CA ALA A 32 -6.12 -11.02 -18.41
C ALA A 32 -7.04 -10.83 -19.62
N ALA A 33 -6.98 -9.65 -20.24
CA ALA A 33 -7.79 -9.35 -21.40
C ALA A 33 -7.50 -10.37 -22.51
N PRO A 34 -8.53 -10.94 -23.17
CA PRO A 34 -8.28 -11.83 -24.30
C PRO A 34 -7.61 -11.02 -25.42
N ARG A 35 -6.51 -11.56 -25.98
CA ARG A 35 -5.76 -11.06 -27.14
C ARG A 35 -6.54 -10.07 -28.02
N THR A 36 -6.05 -8.85 -28.14
CA THR A 36 -6.58 -7.90 -29.12
C THR A 36 -6.26 -8.39 -30.53
N MET A 37 -7.30 -8.88 -31.22
CA MET A 37 -7.17 -9.45 -32.56
C MET A 37 -7.45 -8.38 -33.62
N ARG A 38 -6.47 -8.07 -34.46
CA ARG A 38 -6.69 -7.22 -35.65
C ARG A 38 -6.91 -8.09 -36.88
N ARG A 39 -8.05 -7.91 -37.57
CA ARG A 39 -8.35 -8.58 -38.85
C ARG A 39 -7.76 -7.80 -40.02
N THR A 40 -6.93 -8.44 -40.83
CA THR A 40 -6.52 -7.89 -42.13
C THR A 40 -7.56 -8.22 -43.23
N LYS A 41 -7.49 -7.54 -44.38
CA LYS A 41 -8.34 -7.81 -45.57
C LYS A 41 -8.25 -9.26 -46.10
N LYS A 42 -7.33 -10.06 -45.57
CA LYS A 42 -7.06 -11.47 -45.92
C LYS A 42 -7.50 -12.49 -44.87
N ASN A 43 -8.27 -12.09 -43.85
CA ASN A 43 -8.79 -12.99 -42.80
C ASN A 43 -7.72 -13.63 -41.88
N ASP A 44 -6.48 -13.15 -41.91
CA ASP A 44 -5.46 -13.55 -40.94
C ASP A 44 -5.68 -12.81 -39.61
N VAL A 45 -5.70 -13.58 -38.51
CA VAL A 45 -5.69 -13.09 -37.13
C VAL A 45 -4.23 -12.90 -36.74
N ILE A 46 -3.80 -11.66 -36.52
CA ILE A 46 -2.48 -11.36 -35.98
C ILE A 46 -2.65 -11.17 -34.47
N SER A 47 -2.00 -12.00 -33.65
CA SER A 47 -1.76 -11.69 -32.23
C SER A 47 -0.74 -10.56 -32.20
N MET A 48 -1.12 -9.39 -31.69
CA MET A 48 -0.17 -8.31 -31.48
C MET A 48 0.53 -8.51 -30.15
N GLU A 49 1.82 -8.19 -30.12
CA GLU A 49 2.60 -8.18 -28.90
C GLU A 49 2.06 -7.10 -27.95
N THR A 50 2.06 -7.37 -26.65
CA THR A 50 1.57 -6.42 -25.65
C THR A 50 2.59 -6.23 -24.53
N ILE A 51 2.59 -5.04 -23.96
CA ILE A 51 3.24 -4.75 -22.68
C ILE A 51 2.22 -4.00 -21.82
N GLU A 52 2.08 -4.45 -20.58
CA GLU A 52 0.98 -4.07 -19.69
C GLU A 52 1.55 -3.68 -18.33
N LEU A 53 0.97 -2.65 -17.73
CA LEU A 53 1.10 -2.32 -16.32
C LEU A 53 -0.19 -2.75 -15.61
N SER A 54 -0.08 -3.54 -14.55
CA SER A 54 -1.24 -4.04 -13.83
C SER A 54 -1.97 -2.93 -13.07
N ASP A 55 -3.30 -2.91 -13.13
CA ASP A 55 -4.12 -2.14 -12.18
C ASP A 55 -3.80 -2.58 -10.73
N ALA A 56 -3.94 -1.65 -9.78
CA ALA A 56 -3.72 -1.95 -8.37
C ALA A 56 -4.74 -1.27 -7.44
N GLN A 57 -4.89 -1.83 -6.25
CA GLN A 57 -5.70 -1.27 -5.17
C GLN A 57 -4.78 -0.89 -4.02
N ALA A 58 -5.01 0.29 -3.45
CA ALA A 58 -4.15 0.85 -2.42
C ALA A 58 -4.92 1.28 -1.18
N ILE A 59 -4.15 1.37 -0.08
CA ILE A 59 -4.54 2.06 1.14
C ILE A 59 -3.71 3.34 1.17
N ALA A 60 -4.33 4.48 1.40
CA ALA A 60 -3.62 5.76 1.52
C ALA A 60 -2.47 5.64 2.55
N GLY A 61 -1.33 6.25 2.25
CA GLY A 61 -0.13 6.19 3.08
C GLY A 61 0.63 4.86 3.08
N LYS A 62 0.21 3.87 2.28
CA LYS A 62 0.88 2.57 2.14
C LYS A 62 1.52 2.41 0.76
N THR A 63 2.50 1.51 0.71
CA THR A 63 3.13 1.08 -0.53
C THR A 63 2.18 0.16 -1.30
N VAL A 64 2.05 0.42 -2.60
CA VAL A 64 1.34 -0.40 -3.58
C VAL A 64 2.32 -0.80 -4.69
N SER A 65 2.09 -1.96 -5.30
CA SER A 65 2.93 -2.48 -6.37
C SER A 65 2.19 -2.51 -7.69
N VAL A 66 2.79 -1.92 -8.74
CA VAL A 66 2.37 -2.05 -10.14
C VAL A 66 3.36 -2.98 -10.84
N GLN A 67 2.85 -4.01 -11.53
CA GLN A 67 3.67 -5.00 -12.21
C GLN A 67 3.62 -4.78 -13.71
N MET A 68 4.79 -4.82 -14.33
CA MET A 68 4.93 -4.87 -15.78
C MET A 68 4.96 -6.32 -16.25
N THR A 69 4.04 -6.66 -17.15
CA THR A 69 3.96 -7.94 -17.85
C THR A 69 4.00 -7.72 -19.36
N MET A 70 4.21 -8.78 -20.13
CA MET A 70 4.14 -8.73 -21.59
C MET A 70 3.56 -10.02 -22.15
N GLU A 71 3.04 -9.94 -23.37
CA GLU A 71 2.69 -11.09 -24.20
C GLU A 71 3.42 -10.95 -25.55
N THR A 72 4.50 -11.70 -25.74
CA THR A 72 5.34 -11.65 -26.95
C THR A 72 5.50 -13.02 -27.63
N GLY A 73 4.76 -14.03 -27.15
CA GLY A 73 5.00 -15.42 -27.49
C GLY A 73 6.30 -15.94 -26.87
N ASN A 74 6.72 -15.39 -25.73
CA ASN A 74 8.03 -15.59 -25.11
C ASN A 74 9.18 -15.28 -26.09
N ASN A 75 9.15 -14.12 -26.74
CA ASN A 75 10.20 -13.72 -27.68
C ASN A 75 10.91 -12.42 -27.33
N CYS A 76 10.52 -11.71 -26.26
CA CYS A 76 11.21 -10.50 -25.83
C CYS A 76 12.53 -10.81 -25.10
N TYR A 77 13.63 -10.21 -25.56
CA TYR A 77 14.95 -10.32 -24.95
C TYR A 77 15.47 -9.02 -24.37
N ALA A 78 14.93 -7.87 -24.81
CA ALA A 78 15.35 -6.58 -24.28
C ALA A 78 14.23 -5.53 -24.33
N TYR A 79 14.28 -4.61 -23.39
CA TYR A 79 13.47 -3.40 -23.36
C TYR A 79 14.27 -2.20 -22.85
N ASP A 80 13.98 -1.02 -23.41
CA ASP A 80 14.40 0.30 -22.93
C ASP A 80 13.18 1.22 -23.03
N LEU A 81 12.63 1.62 -21.88
CA LEU A 81 11.38 2.35 -21.82
C LEU A 81 11.33 3.32 -20.65
N VAL A 82 10.38 4.27 -20.73
CA VAL A 82 10.11 5.27 -19.72
C VAL A 82 8.66 5.15 -19.28
N VAL A 83 8.46 4.99 -17.97
CA VAL A 83 7.15 5.05 -17.32
C VAL A 83 6.98 6.41 -16.66
N GLU A 84 5.85 7.06 -16.90
CA GLU A 84 5.39 8.23 -16.17
C GLU A 84 4.38 7.79 -15.12
N TYR A 85 4.49 8.32 -13.92
CA TYR A 85 3.54 8.07 -12.84
C TYR A 85 2.95 9.39 -12.34
N ALA A 86 1.79 9.33 -11.69
CA ALA A 86 1.14 10.51 -11.11
C ALA A 86 2.10 11.21 -10.12
N PRO A 87 2.31 12.54 -10.24
CA PRO A 87 3.35 13.25 -9.48
C PRO A 87 3.15 13.25 -7.97
N GLU A 88 1.96 12.90 -7.49
CA GLU A 88 1.64 12.74 -6.07
C GLU A 88 2.19 11.43 -5.48
N LEU A 89 2.45 10.42 -6.31
CA LEU A 89 3.04 9.16 -5.87
C LEU A 89 4.54 9.32 -5.60
N GLU A 90 5.05 8.62 -4.59
CA GLU A 90 6.49 8.52 -4.32
C GLU A 90 6.99 7.14 -4.80
N LEU A 91 7.89 7.10 -5.79
CA LEU A 91 8.52 5.85 -6.22
C LEU A 91 9.54 5.39 -5.16
N GLU A 92 9.26 4.29 -4.47
CA GLU A 92 10.15 3.76 -3.42
C GLU A 92 11.20 2.80 -3.99
N SER A 93 10.84 1.99 -4.99
CA SER A 93 11.77 1.07 -5.63
C SER A 93 11.26 0.49 -6.94
N VAL A 94 12.21 0.04 -7.76
CA VAL A 94 11.97 -0.80 -8.94
C VAL A 94 12.71 -2.12 -8.78
N VAL A 95 11.99 -3.23 -8.95
CA VAL A 95 12.52 -4.60 -8.83
C VAL A 95 12.39 -5.33 -10.15
N GLY A 96 13.43 -6.05 -10.58
CA GLY A 96 13.40 -6.91 -11.77
C GLY A 96 14.06 -6.30 -13.01
N ALA A 97 14.09 -4.97 -13.14
CA ALA A 97 14.85 -4.30 -14.18
C ALA A 97 16.37 -4.49 -13.98
N ASN A 98 17.15 -4.56 -15.06
CA ASN A 98 18.60 -4.64 -14.98
C ASN A 98 19.21 -3.32 -14.47
N ALA A 99 18.63 -2.19 -14.86
CA ALA A 99 18.91 -0.89 -14.29
C ALA A 99 17.69 0.04 -14.44
N TYR A 100 17.61 1.05 -13.58
CA TYR A 100 16.63 2.12 -13.69
C TYR A 100 17.22 3.44 -13.22
N SER A 101 16.63 4.53 -13.68
CA SER A 101 16.92 5.89 -13.21
C SER A 101 15.61 6.67 -13.12
N GLU A 102 15.46 7.41 -12.03
CA GLU A 102 14.33 8.27 -11.78
C GLU A 102 14.70 9.73 -12.05
N LEU A 103 13.75 10.49 -12.62
CA LEU A 103 13.83 11.94 -12.78
C LEU A 103 12.41 12.50 -12.69
N ASP A 104 12.14 13.30 -11.66
CA ASP A 104 10.79 13.78 -11.34
C ASP A 104 9.80 12.60 -11.28
N ASN A 105 8.64 12.71 -11.93
CA ASN A 105 7.62 11.67 -11.97
C ASN A 105 7.81 10.65 -13.12
N TYR A 106 9.05 10.50 -13.59
CA TYR A 106 9.43 9.57 -14.65
C TYR A 106 10.47 8.57 -14.16
N VAL A 107 10.32 7.32 -14.58
CA VAL A 107 11.32 6.27 -14.38
C VAL A 107 11.69 5.63 -15.70
N ALA A 108 12.96 5.79 -16.08
CA ALA A 108 13.55 5.08 -17.20
C ALA A 108 14.06 3.72 -16.71
N ILE A 109 13.71 2.65 -17.42
CA ILE A 109 14.14 1.28 -17.10
C ILE A 109 14.76 0.64 -18.33
N VAL A 110 15.74 -0.21 -18.08
CA VAL A 110 16.33 -1.09 -19.10
C VAL A 110 16.37 -2.52 -18.56
N GLY A 111 16.02 -3.46 -19.44
CA GLY A 111 16.14 -4.88 -19.17
C GLY A 111 16.67 -5.63 -20.37
N TYR A 112 17.50 -6.64 -20.12
CA TYR A 112 17.95 -7.56 -21.14
C TYR A 112 18.26 -8.95 -20.55
N VAL A 113 18.09 -9.97 -21.39
CA VAL A 113 18.39 -11.37 -21.08
C VAL A 113 19.18 -11.99 -22.22
N SER A 114 20.14 -12.87 -21.91
CA SER A 114 21.05 -13.45 -22.91
C SER A 114 20.64 -14.84 -23.40
N THR A 115 19.75 -15.52 -22.68
CA THR A 115 19.55 -16.98 -22.84
C THR A 115 18.09 -17.34 -22.97
N ASN A 116 17.26 -16.93 -22.02
CA ASN A 116 15.83 -17.17 -22.05
C ASN A 116 15.11 -15.83 -22.18
N PRO A 117 14.15 -15.71 -23.10
CA PRO A 117 13.33 -14.51 -23.22
C PRO A 117 12.52 -14.28 -21.94
N PHE A 118 12.05 -13.05 -21.76
CA PHE A 118 11.07 -12.75 -20.74
C PHE A 118 9.82 -13.60 -20.98
N MET A 119 9.36 -14.27 -19.92
CA MET A 119 8.22 -15.18 -20.00
C MET A 119 6.92 -14.40 -20.00
N ASP A 120 6.03 -14.71 -20.94
CA ASP A 120 4.74 -14.05 -21.08
C ASP A 120 3.91 -14.19 -19.78
N ASN A 121 3.16 -13.14 -19.47
CA ASN A 121 2.24 -13.08 -18.32
C ASN A 121 2.91 -13.37 -16.97
N LYS A 122 4.24 -13.20 -16.88
CA LYS A 122 4.98 -13.21 -15.62
C LYS A 122 5.40 -11.79 -15.28
N PRO A 123 5.39 -11.39 -14.00
CA PRO A 123 5.92 -10.10 -13.60
C PRO A 123 7.40 -10.00 -13.98
N ILE A 124 7.73 -8.98 -14.77
CA ILE A 124 9.09 -8.73 -15.26
C ILE A 124 9.73 -7.59 -14.49
N VAL A 125 8.95 -6.53 -14.25
CA VAL A 125 9.33 -5.42 -13.39
C VAL A 125 8.20 -5.16 -12.40
N THR A 126 8.56 -4.85 -11.16
CA THR A 126 7.62 -4.37 -10.14
C THR A 126 8.04 -2.98 -9.72
N PHE A 127 7.15 -2.01 -9.90
CA PHE A 127 7.27 -0.65 -9.38
C PHE A 127 6.55 -0.59 -8.04
N ASN A 128 7.22 -0.11 -7.01
CA ASN A 128 6.63 0.10 -5.70
C ASN A 128 6.45 1.59 -5.47
N PHE A 129 5.20 2.03 -5.35
CA PHE A 129 4.84 3.42 -5.10
C PHE A 129 4.25 3.56 -3.71
N LYS A 130 4.63 4.60 -2.99
CA LYS A 130 3.93 5.00 -1.78
C LYS A 130 2.84 6.01 -2.13
N VAL A 131 1.62 5.66 -1.75
CA VAL A 131 0.43 6.50 -1.96
C VAL A 131 0.40 7.60 -0.89
N PRO A 132 0.00 8.85 -1.23
CA PRO A 132 -0.17 9.92 -0.25
C PRO A 132 -1.04 9.50 0.93
N SER A 133 -0.71 9.97 2.13
CA SER A 133 -1.46 9.68 3.36
C SER A 133 -2.81 10.41 3.45
N GLU A 134 -2.93 11.47 2.67
CA GLU A 134 -4.07 12.34 2.55
C GLU A 134 -5.01 11.95 1.41
N ALA A 135 -4.68 10.90 0.65
CA ALA A 135 -5.52 10.39 -0.42
C ALA A 135 -6.87 9.92 0.14
N GLU A 136 -7.94 10.24 -0.58
CA GLU A 136 -9.31 9.91 -0.24
C GLU A 136 -9.75 8.61 -0.94
N VAL A 137 -10.76 7.94 -0.37
CA VAL A 137 -11.33 6.74 -1.00
C VAL A 137 -11.96 7.13 -2.34
N GLY A 138 -11.55 6.42 -3.40
CA GLY A 138 -11.95 6.68 -4.78
C GLY A 138 -10.97 7.55 -5.57
N ASP A 139 -9.89 8.04 -4.96
CA ASP A 139 -8.79 8.65 -5.72
C ASP A 139 -8.15 7.62 -6.66
N ILE A 140 -7.82 8.08 -7.87
CA ILE A 140 -7.19 7.27 -8.92
C ILE A 140 -5.87 7.92 -9.32
N TYR A 141 -4.78 7.15 -9.26
CA TYR A 141 -3.46 7.56 -9.71
C TYR A 141 -3.04 6.76 -10.95
N GLU A 142 -2.73 7.46 -12.04
CA GLU A 142 -2.29 6.81 -13.29
C GLU A 142 -0.79 6.48 -13.28
N VAL A 143 -0.46 5.32 -13.85
CA VAL A 143 0.92 4.94 -14.20
C VAL A 143 0.91 4.47 -15.65
N LYS A 144 1.65 5.15 -16.52
CA LYS A 144 1.56 4.96 -17.98
C LYS A 144 2.92 4.84 -18.64
N PHE A 145 2.96 4.12 -19.75
CA PHE A 145 4.11 4.15 -20.65
C PHE A 145 4.18 5.53 -21.32
N ASN A 146 5.28 6.23 -21.11
CA ASN A 146 5.53 7.54 -21.73
C ASN A 146 6.35 7.42 -23.01
N ASP A 147 7.38 6.57 -23.01
CA ASP A 147 8.25 6.37 -24.17
C ASP A 147 8.73 4.92 -24.22
N ILE A 148 8.80 4.34 -25.42
CA ILE A 148 9.37 3.02 -25.68
C ILE A 148 10.50 3.20 -26.69
N ARG A 149 11.74 3.14 -26.21
CA ARG A 149 12.93 3.31 -27.05
C ARG A 149 13.34 2.02 -27.74
N SER A 150 13.19 0.91 -27.03
CA SER A 150 13.50 -0.43 -27.52
C SER A 150 12.51 -1.40 -26.90
N PHE A 151 11.95 -2.28 -27.72
CA PHE A 151 11.21 -3.46 -27.29
C PHE A 151 11.49 -4.55 -28.31
N SER A 152 12.30 -5.52 -27.92
CA SER A 152 13.08 -6.26 -28.91
C SER A 152 13.10 -7.75 -28.65
N GLY A 153 12.99 -8.50 -29.73
CA GLY A 153 13.36 -9.91 -29.75
C GLY A 153 14.87 -10.10 -29.91
N LEU A 154 15.29 -11.32 -30.23
CA LEU A 154 16.72 -11.64 -30.37
C LEU A 154 17.37 -10.93 -31.56
N ASP A 155 16.65 -10.84 -32.68
CA ASP A 155 17.21 -10.41 -33.97
C ASP A 155 16.66 -9.06 -34.45
N CYS A 156 15.52 -8.60 -33.93
CA CYS A 156 14.85 -7.37 -34.36
C CYS A 156 13.89 -6.81 -33.30
N ASP A 157 13.52 -5.55 -33.48
CA ASP A 157 12.53 -4.86 -32.66
C ASP A 157 11.10 -5.27 -33.03
N PHE A 158 10.19 -5.28 -32.06
CA PHE A 158 8.77 -5.41 -32.32
C PHE A 158 8.24 -4.10 -32.91
N GLU A 159 7.78 -4.12 -34.17
CA GLU A 159 7.31 -2.92 -34.87
C GLU A 159 5.87 -2.52 -34.50
N TYR A 160 5.05 -3.48 -34.07
CA TYR A 160 3.63 -3.27 -33.75
C TYR A 160 3.30 -3.94 -32.44
N PHE A 161 3.00 -3.15 -31.41
CA PHE A 161 2.59 -3.65 -30.11
C PHE A 161 1.54 -2.73 -29.48
N GLU A 162 0.81 -3.26 -28.50
CA GLU A 162 -0.11 -2.48 -27.67
C GLU A 162 0.50 -2.19 -26.30
N LEU A 163 0.13 -1.03 -25.77
CA LEU A 163 0.51 -0.56 -24.45
C LEU A 163 -0.75 -0.50 -23.58
N GLU A 164 -0.71 -1.16 -22.42
CA GLU A 164 -1.76 -1.06 -21.43
C GLU A 164 -1.21 -0.36 -20.17
N ASN A 165 -1.79 0.79 -19.85
CA ASN A 165 -1.42 1.57 -18.67
C ASN A 165 -2.14 1.02 -17.43
N SER A 166 -1.72 1.49 -16.26
CA SER A 166 -2.26 1.09 -14.96
C SER A 166 -3.01 2.25 -14.30
N GLU A 167 -4.08 1.90 -13.59
CA GLU A 167 -4.72 2.74 -12.59
C GLU A 167 -4.53 2.16 -11.19
N ILE A 168 -4.16 3.01 -10.23
CA ILE A 168 -4.12 2.69 -8.80
C ILE A 168 -5.33 3.34 -8.14
N GLU A 169 -6.28 2.53 -7.66
CA GLU A 169 -7.48 2.99 -6.96
C GLU A 169 -7.30 2.91 -5.44
N VAL A 170 -7.58 4.01 -4.72
CA VAL A 170 -7.57 4.04 -3.25
C VAL A 170 -8.89 3.50 -2.71
N LEU A 171 -8.82 2.37 -2.02
CA LEU A 171 -10.00 1.72 -1.43
C LEU A 171 -10.20 2.01 0.05
N GLU A 172 -9.13 2.40 0.75
CA GLU A 172 -9.17 2.73 2.18
C GLU A 172 -8.30 3.96 2.47
N GLU A 173 -8.80 4.84 3.35
CA GLU A 173 -8.02 5.96 3.90
C GLU A 173 -6.91 5.46 4.84
N THR A 174 -5.92 6.31 5.11
CA THR A 174 -4.91 6.02 6.13
C THR A 174 -5.58 5.91 7.49
N LYS A 175 -5.36 4.80 8.20
CA LYS A 175 -5.72 4.69 9.62
C LYS A 175 -4.85 5.64 10.43
N LYS A 176 -5.36 6.86 10.67
CA LYS A 176 -4.69 7.89 11.47
C LYS A 176 -4.63 7.48 12.93
N HIS A 177 -3.49 7.72 13.58
CA HIS A 177 -3.39 7.62 15.03
C HIS A 177 -4.08 8.82 15.67
N THR A 178 -5.22 8.57 16.29
CA THR A 178 -5.99 9.57 17.02
C THR A 178 -5.36 9.90 18.37
N ASP A 179 -5.62 11.12 18.86
CA ASP A 179 -5.25 11.54 20.22
C ASP A 179 -5.92 10.69 21.31
N TYR A 180 -7.03 10.01 20.99
CA TYR A 180 -7.76 9.15 21.91
C TYR A 180 -7.68 7.69 21.50
N MET A 181 -7.74 6.80 22.48
CA MET A 181 -7.81 5.35 22.32
C MET A 181 -9.01 4.80 23.10
N VAL A 182 -9.53 3.65 22.67
CA VAL A 182 -10.70 3.01 23.28
C VAL A 182 -10.31 1.63 23.80
N PHE A 183 -10.27 1.48 25.11
CA PHE A 183 -10.02 0.21 25.78
C PHE A 183 -11.35 -0.53 25.97
N GLU A 184 -11.43 -1.76 25.45
CA GLU A 184 -12.58 -2.66 25.65
C GLU A 184 -12.26 -3.67 26.74
N LYS A 185 -13.00 -3.63 27.85
CA LYS A 185 -12.93 -4.66 28.87
C LYS A 185 -13.82 -5.83 28.45
N LYS A 186 -13.26 -7.04 28.44
CA LYS A 186 -13.96 -8.25 28.01
C LYS A 186 -14.19 -9.21 29.17
N ASP A 187 -15.32 -9.91 29.15
CA ASP A 187 -15.58 -11.03 30.06
C ASP A 187 -14.80 -12.30 29.65
N GLU A 188 -14.95 -13.37 30.44
CA GLU A 188 -14.33 -14.68 30.19
C GLU A 188 -14.75 -15.32 28.84
N ASN A 189 -15.86 -14.87 28.26
CA ASN A 189 -16.39 -15.35 26.98
C ASN A 189 -15.98 -14.45 25.81
N GLY A 190 -15.23 -13.37 26.06
CA GLY A 190 -14.79 -12.41 25.04
C GLY A 190 -15.82 -11.32 24.70
N ASN A 191 -16.94 -11.22 25.42
CA ASN A 191 -17.92 -10.16 25.21
C ASN A 191 -17.43 -8.86 25.84
N VAL A 192 -17.60 -7.73 25.14
CA VAL A 192 -17.31 -6.40 25.69
C VAL A 192 -18.32 -6.09 26.80
N ILE A 193 -17.82 -5.89 28.01
CA ILE A 193 -18.61 -5.56 29.20
C ILE A 193 -18.43 -4.12 29.65
N ASP A 194 -17.35 -3.47 29.24
CA ASP A 194 -17.09 -2.06 29.52
C ASP A 194 -16.21 -1.45 28.44
N THR A 195 -16.26 -0.13 28.29
CA THR A 195 -15.48 0.60 27.30
C THR A 195 -15.00 1.91 27.90
N LEU A 196 -13.68 2.07 27.97
CA LEU A 196 -13.04 3.27 28.50
C LEU A 196 -12.33 4.01 27.37
N THR A 197 -12.59 5.31 27.25
CA THR A 197 -11.84 6.18 26.33
C THR A 197 -10.78 6.95 27.13
N GLY A 198 -9.53 6.90 26.66
CA GLY A 198 -8.38 7.56 27.28
C GLY A 198 -7.50 8.27 26.25
N LEU A 199 -6.60 9.12 26.73
CA LEU A 199 -5.66 9.85 25.89
C LEU A 199 -4.52 8.92 25.47
N ARG A 200 -4.21 8.83 24.18
CA ARG A 200 -3.08 8.04 23.66
C ARG A 200 -1.80 8.57 24.30
N GLY A 201 -1.05 7.70 24.96
CA GLY A 201 0.22 8.04 25.61
C GLY A 201 0.11 8.58 27.04
N ASP A 202 -1.10 8.66 27.62
CA ASP A 202 -1.31 8.94 29.04
C ASP A 202 -1.11 7.62 29.82
N ALA A 203 0.12 7.42 30.30
CA ALA A 203 0.53 6.18 30.94
C ALA A 203 0.30 6.21 32.44
N ASP A 204 0.26 7.39 33.05
CA ASP A 204 0.03 7.56 34.48
C ASP A 204 -1.44 7.82 34.85
N GLY A 205 -2.30 8.08 33.85
CA GLY A 205 -3.74 8.27 34.00
C GLY A 205 -4.11 9.66 34.52
N ASP A 206 -3.23 10.66 34.40
CA ASP A 206 -3.47 12.02 34.89
C ASP A 206 -4.30 12.90 33.93
N GLY A 207 -4.69 12.35 32.78
CA GLY A 207 -5.46 13.02 31.73
C GLY A 207 -4.62 13.88 30.80
N LYS A 208 -3.29 13.77 30.83
CA LYS A 208 -2.35 14.52 29.98
C LYS A 208 -1.28 13.60 29.43
N VAL A 209 -0.72 13.99 28.29
CA VAL A 209 0.50 13.37 27.75
C VAL A 209 1.67 14.26 28.12
N SER A 210 2.68 13.68 28.76
CA SER A 210 3.83 14.41 29.28
C SER A 210 5.12 13.59 29.20
N ALA A 211 6.25 14.25 29.51
CA ALA A 211 7.53 13.55 29.65
C ALA A 211 7.54 12.52 30.79
N LYS A 212 6.63 12.67 31.77
CA LYS A 212 6.48 11.72 32.87
C LYS A 212 5.95 10.38 32.37
N ASP A 213 5.02 10.38 31.41
CA ASP A 213 4.48 9.18 30.79
C ASP A 213 5.55 8.39 30.05
N ALA A 214 6.36 9.08 29.25
CA ALA A 214 7.51 8.48 28.57
C ALA A 214 8.50 7.86 29.58
N ALA A 215 8.80 8.56 30.68
CA ALA A 215 9.67 8.04 31.73
C ALA A 215 9.06 6.84 32.46
N MET A 216 7.74 6.84 32.69
CA MET A 216 7.02 5.74 33.34
C MET A 216 7.05 4.48 32.48
N ILE A 217 6.86 4.61 31.17
CA ILE A 217 6.97 3.47 30.23
C ILE A 217 8.42 2.96 30.17
N ALA A 218 9.41 3.86 30.11
CA ALA A 218 10.81 3.46 30.13
C ALA A 218 11.17 2.70 31.42
N GLN A 219 10.65 3.16 32.56
CA GLN A 219 10.82 2.49 33.85
C GLN A 219 10.09 1.14 33.89
N HIS A 220 8.86 1.06 33.37
CA HIS A 220 8.11 -0.19 33.22
C HIS A 220 8.89 -1.20 32.38
N CYS A 221 9.48 -0.77 31.26
CA CYS A 221 10.32 -1.64 30.42
C CYS A 221 11.56 -2.12 31.17
N ALA A 222 12.24 -1.25 31.92
CA ALA A 222 13.43 -1.61 32.68
C ALA A 222 13.12 -2.61 33.82
N LYS A 223 11.96 -2.44 34.49
CA LYS A 223 11.51 -3.31 35.58
C LYS A 223 10.83 -4.59 35.12
N SER A 224 10.42 -4.68 33.85
CA SER A 224 9.81 -5.89 33.31
C SER A 224 10.74 -7.11 33.42
N TYR A 225 12.07 -6.92 33.37
CA TYR A 225 13.07 -7.96 33.59
C TYR A 225 13.09 -8.52 35.02
N THR A 226 12.61 -7.77 36.01
CA THR A 226 12.51 -8.21 37.41
C THR A 226 11.11 -8.68 37.78
N GLY A 227 10.17 -8.70 36.82
CA GLY A 227 8.77 -9.05 37.05
C GLY A 227 7.95 -7.96 37.76
N GLU A 228 8.52 -6.78 38.00
CA GLU A 228 7.80 -5.64 38.58
C GLU A 228 7.14 -4.80 37.49
N SER A 229 5.88 -4.44 37.67
CA SER A 229 5.19 -3.50 36.79
C SER A 229 5.09 -2.12 37.46
N VAL A 230 5.47 -1.07 36.73
CA VAL A 230 5.24 0.33 37.15
C VAL A 230 3.83 0.82 36.76
N ILE A 231 3.27 0.25 35.69
CA ILE A 231 1.96 0.61 35.15
C ILE A 231 1.03 -0.56 35.51
N GLU A 232 0.29 -0.42 36.60
CA GLU A 232 -0.43 -1.54 37.20
C GLU A 232 -1.75 -1.84 36.47
N SER A 233 -2.49 -0.81 36.06
CA SER A 233 -3.77 -0.98 35.38
C SER A 233 -3.58 -1.42 33.92
N GLU A 234 -4.39 -2.39 33.49
CA GLU A 234 -4.46 -2.82 32.09
C GLU A 234 -4.87 -1.68 31.15
N GLU A 235 -5.76 -0.79 31.62
CA GLU A 235 -6.21 0.42 30.92
C GLU A 235 -5.03 1.34 30.60
N ASN A 236 -4.23 1.74 31.60
CA ASN A 236 -3.06 2.58 31.35
C ASN A 236 -1.98 1.86 30.54
N GLN A 237 -1.82 0.53 30.68
CA GLN A 237 -0.90 -0.21 29.79
C GLN A 237 -1.37 -0.16 28.34
N TYR A 238 -2.69 -0.19 28.11
CA TYR A 238 -3.27 -0.04 26.78
C TYR A 238 -3.05 1.37 26.21
N PHE A 239 -3.32 2.42 26.99
CA PHE A 239 -3.09 3.81 26.56
C PHE A 239 -1.60 4.15 26.38
N ALA A 240 -0.73 3.51 27.17
CA ALA A 240 0.71 3.61 27.04
C ALA A 240 1.27 2.92 25.78
N ASN A 241 0.55 1.96 25.19
CA ASN A 241 0.95 1.29 23.95
C ASN A 241 0.55 2.13 22.73
N VAL A 242 1.23 3.27 22.55
CA VAL A 242 0.84 4.28 21.57
C VAL A 242 0.93 3.78 20.13
N ASN A 243 1.84 2.86 19.80
CA ASN A 243 1.93 2.27 18.45
C ASN A 243 0.93 1.12 18.21
N ALA A 244 0.14 0.73 19.21
CA ALA A 244 -0.89 -0.29 19.13
C ALA A 244 -0.43 -1.64 18.54
N ASN A 245 0.82 -2.04 18.80
CA ASN A 245 1.43 -3.28 18.28
C ASN A 245 0.84 -4.60 18.83
N GLY A 246 -0.31 -4.57 19.51
CA GLY A 246 -0.98 -5.73 20.09
C GLY A 246 -0.30 -6.31 21.34
N GLY A 247 0.66 -5.60 21.94
CA GLY A 247 1.42 -6.03 23.11
C GLY A 247 1.40 -5.06 24.29
N LYS A 248 2.32 -5.29 25.24
CA LYS A 248 2.62 -4.36 26.35
C LYS A 248 3.38 -3.14 25.84
N PRO A 249 3.30 -1.98 26.52
CA PRO A 249 4.07 -0.80 26.15
C PRO A 249 5.58 -1.10 26.20
N THR A 250 6.29 -0.60 25.20
CA THR A 250 7.72 -0.85 24.97
C THR A 250 8.53 0.45 25.02
N ALA A 251 9.86 0.34 24.96
CA ALA A 251 10.74 1.50 24.85
C ALA A 251 10.46 2.34 23.58
N ARG A 252 9.88 1.74 22.53
CA ARG A 252 9.44 2.48 21.32
C ARG A 252 8.27 3.41 21.64
N ASP A 253 7.37 2.99 22.52
CA ASP A 253 6.22 3.79 22.94
C ASP A 253 6.67 4.98 23.80
N ALA A 254 7.62 4.75 24.72
CA ALA A 254 8.27 5.83 25.47
C ALA A 254 8.95 6.85 24.53
N ALA A 255 9.69 6.37 23.52
CA ALA A 255 10.36 7.22 22.55
C ALA A 255 9.35 8.00 21.69
N ALA A 256 8.24 7.38 21.28
CA ALA A 256 7.18 8.02 20.52
C ALA A 256 6.51 9.15 21.33
N ILE A 257 6.19 8.94 22.60
CA ILE A 257 5.65 10.01 23.48
C ILE A 257 6.66 11.15 23.65
N ALA A 258 7.93 10.84 23.90
CA ALA A 258 8.96 11.88 24.04
C ALA A 258 9.10 12.71 22.75
N ASN A 259 9.06 12.05 21.58
CA ASN A 259 9.11 12.72 20.28
C ASN A 259 7.83 13.53 20.00
N TYR A 260 6.65 13.00 20.37
CA TYR A 260 5.37 13.71 20.26
C TYR A 260 5.42 15.02 21.04
N MET A 261 5.88 14.97 22.30
CA MET A 261 6.01 16.14 23.15
C MET A 261 7.02 17.16 22.60
N ALA A 262 8.16 16.68 22.10
CA ALA A 262 9.15 17.54 21.48
C ALA A 262 8.59 18.25 20.24
N LYS A 263 7.91 17.53 19.35
CA LYS A 263 7.32 18.12 18.14
C LYS A 263 6.13 19.03 18.46
N LYS A 264 5.24 18.63 19.37
CA LYS A 264 4.07 19.44 19.78
C LYS A 264 4.48 20.76 20.43
N SER A 265 5.69 20.85 20.99
CA SER A 265 6.22 22.11 21.53
C SER A 265 6.64 23.12 20.45
N ILE A 266 6.80 22.69 19.20
CA ILE A 266 7.29 23.51 18.07
C ILE A 266 6.31 23.59 16.89
N SER A 267 5.36 22.67 16.77
CA SER A 267 4.39 22.59 15.67
C SER A 267 3.11 21.84 16.08
N ASP A 268 2.08 21.86 15.23
CA ASP A 268 0.85 21.05 15.38
C ASP A 268 1.08 19.59 15.01
N ALA A 269 1.92 18.91 15.81
CA ALA A 269 2.28 17.51 15.58
C ALA A 269 1.14 16.54 15.94
N THR A 270 0.99 15.51 15.12
CA THR A 270 0.06 14.40 15.29
C THR A 270 0.79 13.13 15.71
N TRP A 271 0.04 12.09 16.10
CA TRP A 271 0.63 10.79 16.41
C TRP A 271 1.23 10.09 15.18
N ASP A 272 0.71 10.36 13.98
CA ASP A 272 1.27 9.83 12.73
C ASP A 272 2.66 10.41 12.42
N ASP A 273 2.99 11.60 12.94
CA ASP A 273 4.33 12.20 12.77
C ASP A 273 5.44 11.49 13.55
N VAL A 274 5.07 10.66 14.53
CA VAL A 274 6.00 10.07 15.51
C VAL A 274 5.88 8.56 15.59
N ILE A 275 4.73 7.99 15.23
CA ILE A 275 4.51 6.56 15.10
C ILE A 275 4.68 6.20 13.62
N LYS A 276 5.65 5.35 13.33
CA LYS A 276 5.94 4.83 11.98
C LYS A 276 5.59 3.35 11.89
#